data_AF-A0A4R9I9V3-F1
#
_entry.id   AF-A0A4R9I9V3-F1
#
_cell.length_a   1.000
_cell.length_b   1.000
_cell.length_c   1.000
_cell.angle_alpha   90.00
_cell.angle_beta   90.00
_cell.angle_gamma   90.00
#
_symmetry.space_group_name_H-M   'P 1'
#
loop_
_entity.id
_entity.type
_entity.pdbx_description
1 polymer ?
#
loop_
_entity_poly.entity_id
_entity_poly.type
_entity_poly.pdbx_seq_one_letter_code
_entity_poly.pdbx_strand_id
1 'polypeptide(L)'
;MRTKFLIILIFLSFCREKNSTYNSNEKEEAQDISYSFSDSNELPQTTNQFLNRKNPKGKYSRELIPPFDQSVRNIKELIKNNKYNEAEVEIKKTLASVYNSELFFLYGEILFQLNKLNDALIAFQISREHDMQNQPEFTFYRISCIYSLLGKISESFDYLERAIDRGYNNKSQIESDSNLSNLRMSFLWKKNETYIYSKILNFTNESLVGALNYYGPSWGSATLLCKNENSFSMDWCQEKKELLIGTWKIEDNSLHFYWKSKCEAIGTGNPVEKSECGDIYKEYQFKGCTDISENKLNGIISKSELALAFGREYKGMEGGEMEFRYVYKNLKVQPMQCNSDFYPKSTQDIEILKVAEY
;
A
#
# COMPACT_ATOMS: atom_id res chain seq x y z
N MET A 1 25.21 -62.93 19.81
CA MET A 1 24.38 -62.10 18.91
C MET A 1 23.75 -60.96 19.70
N ARG A 2 23.88 -59.73 19.19
CA ARG A 2 23.30 -58.45 19.63
C ARG A 2 23.94 -57.74 20.85
N THR A 3 25.09 -57.17 20.54
CA THR A 3 25.65 -55.88 20.96
C THR A 3 24.62 -54.75 20.99
N LYS A 4 24.61 -53.92 22.04
CA LYS A 4 24.40 -52.46 21.92
C LYS A 4 25.27 -51.73 22.94
N PHE A 5 26.12 -50.88 22.38
CA PHE A 5 27.13 -50.04 23.01
C PHE A 5 26.49 -48.84 23.72
N LEU A 6 27.03 -48.53 24.90
CA LEU A 6 26.92 -47.25 25.59
C LEU A 6 28.02 -46.34 25.03
N ILE A 7 27.68 -45.21 24.42
CA ILE A 7 28.65 -44.19 24.02
C ILE A 7 28.29 -42.87 24.72
N ILE A 8 29.14 -42.52 25.68
CA ILE A 8 29.32 -41.19 26.24
C ILE A 8 30.20 -40.42 25.26
N LEU A 9 29.79 -39.23 24.84
CA LEU A 9 30.66 -38.26 24.18
C LEU A 9 30.44 -36.87 24.78
N ILE A 10 31.43 -36.49 25.57
CA ILE A 10 31.71 -35.14 26.07
C ILE A 10 32.35 -34.37 24.91
N PHE A 11 31.85 -33.18 24.60
CA PHE A 11 32.64 -32.15 23.92
C PHE A 11 32.42 -30.80 24.64
N LEU A 12 33.50 -30.35 25.27
CA LEU A 12 33.70 -29.01 25.82
C LEU A 12 34.54 -28.19 24.83
N SER A 13 34.29 -26.87 24.87
CA SER A 13 35.12 -25.76 24.37
C SER A 13 35.08 -25.54 22.84
N PHE A 14 34.95 -24.34 22.29
CA PHE A 14 35.50 -23.03 22.66
C PHE A 14 34.60 -21.92 22.08
N CYS A 15 34.17 -20.94 22.87
CA CYS A 15 34.03 -19.57 22.38
C CYS A 15 34.41 -18.57 23.49
N ARG A 16 35.61 -18.05 23.26
CA ARG A 16 36.42 -17.07 23.95
C ARG A 16 35.64 -15.80 24.33
N GLU A 17 35.62 -15.51 25.63
CA GLU A 17 35.29 -14.19 26.19
C GLU A 17 36.25 -13.13 25.64
N LYS A 18 35.70 -12.03 25.13
CA LYS A 18 36.37 -10.74 25.11
C LYS A 18 35.66 -9.84 26.11
N ASN A 19 36.25 -9.70 27.28
CA ASN A 19 35.97 -8.61 28.20
C ASN A 19 36.38 -7.30 27.54
N SER A 20 35.41 -6.44 27.21
CA SER A 20 35.63 -4.99 27.19
C SER A 20 34.73 -4.38 28.25
N THR A 21 35.36 -3.90 29.32
CA THR A 21 34.79 -3.07 30.36
C THR A 21 34.02 -1.91 29.75
N TYR A 22 32.69 -1.95 29.83
CA TYR A 22 31.84 -0.80 29.54
C TYR A 22 31.54 -0.11 30.88
N ASN A 23 32.05 1.12 30.99
CA ASN A 23 31.85 1.99 32.13
C ASN A 23 30.36 2.37 32.16
N SER A 24 29.64 1.95 33.21
CA SER A 24 28.25 2.36 33.45
C SER A 24 28.26 3.58 34.35
N ASN A 25 28.20 4.76 33.75
CA ASN A 25 27.82 6.00 34.43
C ASN A 25 27.40 7.04 33.39
N GLU A 26 26.22 6.87 32.82
CA GLU A 26 25.45 7.99 32.29
C GLU A 26 23.98 7.72 32.62
N LYS A 27 23.49 8.48 33.60
CA LYS A 27 22.05 8.69 33.82
C LYS A 27 21.59 9.57 32.66
N GLU A 28 20.98 8.98 31.65
CA GLU A 28 20.23 9.77 30.66
C GLU A 28 18.76 9.81 31.08
N GLU A 29 18.32 11.02 31.39
CA GLU A 29 16.92 11.41 31.51
C GLU A 29 16.15 10.96 30.27
N ALA A 30 15.00 10.35 30.48
CA ALA A 30 14.05 10.05 29.43
C ALA A 30 13.48 11.37 28.87
N GLN A 31 14.17 11.95 27.89
CA GLN A 31 13.60 12.95 27.01
C GLN A 31 12.70 12.26 26.00
N ASP A 32 11.49 12.79 25.90
CA ASP A 32 10.48 12.44 24.91
C ASP A 32 11.01 12.90 23.54
N ILE A 33 11.71 12.01 22.82
CA ILE A 33 12.28 12.36 21.53
C ILE A 33 11.18 12.28 20.47
N SER A 34 10.51 13.40 20.24
CA SER A 34 9.79 13.64 18.98
C SER A 34 10.84 13.78 17.88
N TYR A 35 11.16 12.68 17.20
CA TYR A 35 12.03 12.70 16.03
C TYR A 35 11.28 13.37 14.85
N SER A 36 11.45 14.68 14.71
CA SER A 36 11.14 15.39 13.46
C SER A 36 12.38 15.33 12.56
N PHE A 37 12.44 14.35 11.67
CA PHE A 37 13.39 14.36 10.57
C PHE A 37 12.70 14.91 9.33
N SER A 38 13.21 16.04 8.83
CA SER A 38 13.00 16.42 7.44
C SER A 38 13.72 15.40 6.57
N ASP A 39 13.16 15.06 5.41
CA ASP A 39 13.89 14.41 4.33
C ASP A 39 15.03 15.36 3.91
N SER A 40 16.14 15.39 4.65
CA SER A 40 17.30 16.21 4.34
C SER A 40 18.08 15.59 3.19
N ASN A 41 17.53 15.74 1.99
CA ASN A 41 18.09 16.46 0.83
C ASN A 41 19.47 16.14 0.26
N GLU A 42 20.07 14.99 0.52
CA GLU A 42 21.06 14.44 -0.44
C GLU A 42 20.83 12.95 -0.67
N LEU A 43 20.26 12.63 -1.86
CA LEU A 43 20.34 11.29 -2.42
C LEU A 43 21.80 10.81 -2.35
N PRO A 44 22.06 9.56 -1.94
CA PRO A 44 23.43 9.07 -1.91
C PRO A 44 24.06 9.22 -3.30
N GLN A 45 25.36 9.51 -3.35
CA GLN A 45 26.04 9.59 -4.62
C GLN A 45 25.94 8.25 -5.37
N THR A 46 25.47 8.30 -6.61
CA THR A 46 25.39 7.14 -7.49
C THR A 46 26.47 7.20 -8.56
N THR A 47 27.06 6.04 -8.81
CA THR A 47 27.95 5.84 -9.96
C THR A 47 27.18 5.62 -11.27
N ASN A 48 25.85 5.53 -11.19
CA ASN A 48 24.98 5.18 -12.30
C ASN A 48 24.51 6.42 -13.05
N GLN A 49 25.12 6.67 -14.20
CA GLN A 49 24.79 7.82 -15.04
C GLN A 49 23.32 7.90 -15.47
N PHE A 50 22.57 6.78 -15.49
CA PHE A 50 21.14 6.78 -15.80
C PHE A 50 20.30 7.41 -14.70
N LEU A 51 20.63 7.14 -13.43
CA LEU A 51 19.91 7.66 -12.26
C LEU A 51 20.17 9.17 -12.05
N ASN A 52 21.27 9.69 -12.59
CA ASN A 52 21.60 11.11 -12.57
C ASN A 52 20.82 11.96 -13.60
N ARG A 53 20.03 11.35 -14.49
CA ARG A 53 19.30 12.09 -15.53
C ARG A 53 17.99 12.64 -14.95
N LYS A 54 17.91 13.97 -14.78
CA LYS A 54 16.64 14.67 -14.55
C LYS A 54 15.79 14.62 -15.81
N ASN A 55 14.98 13.56 -15.94
CA ASN A 55 13.99 13.34 -16.99
C ASN A 55 14.59 13.30 -18.42
N PRO A 56 14.77 12.12 -19.04
CA PRO A 56 15.45 11.99 -20.33
C PRO A 56 14.64 12.62 -21.47
N LYS A 57 14.77 13.94 -21.66
CA LYS A 57 14.42 14.62 -22.91
C LYS A 57 15.51 14.33 -23.94
N GLY A 58 15.57 13.11 -24.43
CA GLY A 58 16.55 12.67 -25.43
C GLY A 58 15.88 12.09 -26.67
N LYS A 59 16.10 12.73 -27.83
CA LYS A 59 15.81 12.14 -29.14
C LYS A 59 16.73 10.92 -29.34
N TYR A 60 16.20 9.71 -29.19
CA TYR A 60 16.91 8.48 -29.51
C TYR A 60 16.42 7.88 -30.84
N SER A 61 17.36 7.31 -31.57
CA SER A 61 17.17 6.67 -32.87
C SER A 61 16.23 5.47 -32.76
N ARG A 62 15.32 5.33 -33.74
CA ARG A 62 14.38 4.20 -33.88
C ARG A 62 15.11 2.89 -34.17
N GLU A 63 15.77 2.30 -33.18
CA GLU A 63 15.89 0.85 -33.17
C GLU A 63 14.50 0.24 -32.89
N LEU A 64 14.27 -0.99 -33.34
CA LEU A 64 13.05 -1.76 -33.03
C LEU A 64 13.00 -2.05 -31.52
N ILE A 65 12.52 -1.08 -30.75
CA ILE A 65 12.18 -1.26 -29.34
C ILE A 65 10.87 -2.06 -29.34
N PRO A 66 10.79 -3.20 -28.63
CA PRO A 66 9.52 -3.89 -28.43
C PRO A 66 8.47 -2.94 -27.86
N PRO A 67 7.17 -3.20 -28.06
CA PRO A 67 6.13 -2.45 -27.35
C PRO A 67 6.43 -2.42 -25.84
N PHE A 68 6.17 -1.30 -25.16
CA PHE A 68 6.48 -1.10 -23.74
C PHE A 68 6.06 -2.31 -22.88
N ASP A 69 4.83 -2.81 -23.07
CA ASP A 69 4.31 -3.98 -22.35
C ASP A 69 5.13 -5.25 -22.57
N GLN A 70 5.66 -5.45 -23.78
CA GLN A 70 6.51 -6.60 -24.07
C GLN A 70 7.87 -6.47 -23.39
N SER A 71 8.48 -5.28 -23.38
CA SER A 71 9.72 -5.06 -22.64
C SER A 71 9.53 -5.28 -21.14
N VAL A 72 8.46 -4.76 -20.53
CA VAL A 72 8.15 -5.00 -19.11
C VAL A 72 7.97 -6.49 -18.83
N ARG A 73 7.23 -7.23 -19.69
CA ARG A 73 7.09 -8.69 -19.56
C ARG A 73 8.45 -9.41 -19.61
N ASN A 74 9.28 -9.09 -20.59
CA ASN A 74 10.61 -9.71 -20.74
C ASN A 74 11.49 -9.44 -19.50
N ILE A 75 11.50 -8.21 -19.00
CA ILE A 75 12.24 -7.83 -17.79
C ILE A 75 11.76 -8.64 -16.59
N LYS A 76 10.45 -8.74 -16.38
CA LYS A 76 9.86 -9.54 -15.29
C LYS A 76 10.22 -11.02 -15.41
N GLU A 77 10.25 -11.58 -16.62
CA GLU A 77 10.69 -12.96 -16.84
C GLU A 77 12.17 -13.16 -16.51
N LEU A 78 13.05 -12.21 -16.88
CA LEU A 78 14.47 -12.27 -16.53
C LEU A 78 14.67 -12.22 -15.01
N ILE A 79 13.96 -11.33 -14.31
CA ILE A 79 13.96 -11.24 -12.84
C ILE A 79 13.49 -12.56 -12.21
N LYS A 80 12.38 -13.12 -12.69
CA LYS A 80 11.83 -14.41 -12.21
C LYS A 80 12.83 -15.56 -12.37
N ASN A 81 13.66 -15.51 -13.40
CA ASN A 81 14.70 -16.49 -13.69
C ASN A 81 16.07 -16.16 -13.05
N ASN A 82 16.13 -15.16 -12.14
CA ASN A 82 17.35 -14.69 -11.47
C ASN A 82 18.45 -14.19 -12.43
N LYS A 83 18.09 -13.79 -13.65
CA LYS A 83 19.01 -13.29 -14.68
C LYS A 83 19.22 -11.78 -14.54
N TYR A 84 19.68 -11.33 -13.38
CA TYR A 84 19.71 -9.91 -13.02
C TYR A 84 20.63 -9.05 -13.91
N ASN A 85 21.75 -9.60 -14.39
CA ASN A 85 22.63 -8.88 -15.32
C ASN A 85 21.97 -8.66 -16.69
N GLU A 86 21.28 -9.67 -17.24
CA GLU A 86 20.52 -9.55 -18.48
C GLU A 86 19.36 -8.55 -18.29
N ALA A 87 18.67 -8.63 -17.15
CA ALA A 87 17.59 -7.72 -16.79
C ALA A 87 18.08 -6.27 -16.67
N GLU A 88 19.27 -6.04 -16.09
CA GLU A 88 19.87 -4.70 -15.98
C GLU A 88 20.12 -4.07 -17.35
N VAL A 89 20.57 -4.86 -18.34
CA VAL A 89 20.79 -4.37 -19.70
C VAL A 89 19.47 -4.00 -20.35
N GLU A 90 18.48 -4.89 -20.30
CA GLU A 90 17.18 -4.66 -20.93
C GLU A 90 16.46 -3.47 -20.30
N ILE A 91 16.44 -3.36 -18.97
CA ILE A 91 15.73 -2.27 -18.29
C ILE A 91 16.38 -0.91 -18.54
N LYS A 92 17.72 -0.82 -18.63
CA LYS A 92 18.41 0.43 -19.01
C LYS A 92 18.06 0.83 -20.44
N LYS A 93 17.93 -0.13 -21.36
CA LYS A 93 17.50 0.12 -22.74
C LYS A 93 16.07 0.67 -22.76
N THR A 94 15.15 0.08 -21.99
CA THR A 94 13.76 0.57 -21.91
C THR A 94 13.67 1.94 -21.23
N LEU A 95 14.38 2.15 -20.11
CA LEU A 95 14.42 3.43 -19.40
C LEU A 95 15.09 4.56 -20.21
N ALA A 96 15.90 4.23 -21.23
CA ALA A 96 16.45 5.23 -22.14
C ALA A 96 15.39 5.89 -23.03
N SER A 97 14.25 5.21 -23.27
CA SER A 97 13.16 5.70 -24.13
C SER A 97 11.89 6.04 -23.38
N VAL A 98 11.64 5.42 -22.21
CA VAL A 98 10.42 5.62 -21.43
C VAL A 98 10.78 5.90 -19.97
N TYR A 99 10.28 7.01 -19.45
CA TYR A 99 10.35 7.32 -18.02
C TYR A 99 9.08 6.79 -17.34
N ASN A 100 9.20 5.78 -16.49
CA ASN A 100 8.05 5.11 -15.88
C ASN A 100 8.42 4.57 -14.49
N SER A 101 7.53 4.80 -13.52
CA SER A 101 7.68 4.44 -12.10
C SER A 101 7.86 2.93 -11.87
N GLU A 102 7.10 2.09 -12.57
CA GLU A 102 7.21 0.62 -12.50
C GLU A 102 8.58 0.14 -13.00
N LEU A 103 9.09 0.73 -14.09
CA LEU A 103 10.44 0.41 -14.56
C LEU A 103 11.50 0.80 -13.53
N PHE A 104 11.38 1.94 -12.85
CA PHE A 104 12.31 2.30 -11.78
C PHE A 104 12.22 1.37 -10.57
N PHE A 105 11.01 0.90 -10.23
CA PHE A 105 10.82 -0.12 -9.19
C PHE A 105 11.54 -1.43 -9.55
N LEU A 106 11.29 -1.95 -10.76
CA LEU A 106 11.95 -3.17 -11.24
C LEU A 106 13.47 -2.98 -11.32
N TYR A 107 13.94 -1.78 -11.66
CA TYR A 107 15.36 -1.48 -11.69
C TYR A 107 15.97 -1.48 -10.30
N GLY A 108 15.27 -0.92 -9.31
CA GLY A 108 15.62 -1.02 -7.90
C GLY A 108 15.77 -2.46 -7.44
N GLU A 109 14.82 -3.35 -7.77
CA GLU A 109 14.90 -4.78 -7.45
C GLU A 109 16.14 -5.43 -8.09
N ILE A 110 16.40 -5.15 -9.38
CA ILE A 110 17.57 -5.69 -10.09
C ILE A 110 18.88 -5.24 -9.40
N LEU A 111 19.00 -3.93 -9.12
CA LEU A 111 20.19 -3.36 -8.48
C LEU A 111 20.39 -3.90 -7.06
N PHE A 112 19.29 -4.08 -6.32
CA PHE A 112 19.31 -4.68 -4.99
C PHE A 112 19.86 -6.11 -5.02
N GLN A 113 19.40 -6.93 -5.95
CA GLN A 113 19.89 -8.31 -6.13
C GLN A 113 21.35 -8.38 -6.60
N LEU A 114 21.81 -7.34 -7.32
CA LEU A 114 23.21 -7.18 -7.71
C LEU A 114 24.08 -6.53 -6.61
N ASN A 115 23.54 -6.33 -5.40
CA ASN A 115 24.21 -5.68 -4.27
C ASN A 115 24.69 -4.25 -4.57
N LYS A 116 24.08 -3.56 -5.53
CA LYS A 116 24.32 -2.15 -5.88
C LYS A 116 23.41 -1.25 -5.04
N LEU A 117 23.58 -1.30 -3.71
CA LEU A 117 22.61 -0.79 -2.73
C LEU A 117 22.28 0.70 -2.88
N ASN A 118 23.27 1.57 -3.08
CA ASN A 118 23.02 3.01 -3.24
C ASN A 118 22.24 3.32 -4.53
N ASP A 119 22.57 2.64 -5.63
CA ASP A 119 21.85 2.80 -6.90
C ASP A 119 20.41 2.28 -6.77
N ALA A 120 20.22 1.15 -6.07
CA ALA A 120 18.90 0.58 -5.81
C ALA A 120 18.02 1.55 -5.00
N LEU A 121 18.59 2.16 -3.96
CA LEU A 121 17.91 3.15 -3.12
C LEU A 121 17.37 4.32 -3.96
N ILE A 122 18.20 4.87 -4.85
CA ILE A 122 17.79 5.98 -5.73
C ILE A 122 16.72 5.52 -6.72
N ALA A 123 16.85 4.34 -7.31
CA ALA A 123 15.84 3.82 -8.22
C ALA A 123 14.47 3.66 -7.53
N PHE A 124 14.44 3.16 -6.29
CA PHE A 124 13.20 3.09 -5.50
C PHE A 124 12.65 4.46 -5.11
N GLN A 125 13.50 5.44 -4.81
CA GLN A 125 13.07 6.81 -4.54
C GLN A 125 12.46 7.47 -5.77
N ILE A 126 13.09 7.32 -6.94
CA ILE A 126 12.53 7.79 -8.22
C ILE A 126 11.18 7.13 -8.50
N SER A 127 11.08 5.82 -8.28
CA SER A 127 9.82 5.10 -8.47
C SER A 127 8.68 5.69 -7.63
N ARG A 128 8.96 6.00 -6.35
CA ARG A 128 8.01 6.65 -5.43
C ARG A 128 7.59 8.05 -5.85
N GLU A 129 8.50 8.87 -6.36
CA GLU A 129 8.22 10.27 -6.73
C GLU A 129 7.22 10.39 -7.88
N HIS A 130 7.17 9.39 -8.76
CA HIS A 130 6.46 9.50 -10.03
C HIS A 130 5.19 8.66 -10.16
N ASP A 131 4.95 7.73 -9.23
CA ASP A 131 3.66 7.04 -9.10
C ASP A 131 3.59 6.25 -7.79
N MET A 132 2.82 6.74 -6.83
CA MET A 132 2.61 6.03 -5.56
C MET A 132 1.64 4.84 -5.68
N GLN A 133 1.09 4.54 -6.86
CA GLN A 133 0.04 3.51 -6.99
C GLN A 133 0.59 2.08 -7.01
N ASN A 134 1.84 1.87 -7.43
CA ASN A 134 2.43 0.53 -7.53
C ASN A 134 3.10 0.09 -6.22
N GLN A 135 2.35 -0.63 -5.37
CA GLN A 135 2.83 -1.30 -4.14
C GLN A 135 3.77 -0.44 -3.27
N PRO A 136 3.36 0.78 -2.90
CA PRO A 136 4.24 1.72 -2.20
C PRO A 136 4.73 1.16 -0.86
N GLU A 137 3.93 0.34 -0.17
CA GLU A 137 4.32 -0.34 1.07
C GLU A 137 5.51 -1.28 0.88
N PHE A 138 5.58 -1.98 -0.25
CA PHE A 138 6.67 -2.88 -0.55
C PHE A 138 7.94 -2.10 -0.90
N THR A 139 7.81 -0.98 -1.61
CA THR A 139 8.92 -0.07 -1.90
C THR A 139 9.54 0.49 -0.62
N PHE A 140 8.72 0.93 0.35
CA PHE A 140 9.23 1.36 1.66
C PHE A 140 9.96 0.24 2.40
N TYR A 141 9.41 -0.97 2.38
CA TYR A 141 10.04 -2.15 2.99
C TYR A 141 11.42 -2.44 2.37
N ARG A 142 11.54 -2.34 1.05
CA ARG A 142 12.82 -2.52 0.33
C ARG A 142 13.84 -1.45 0.68
N ILE A 143 13.43 -0.19 0.75
CA ILE A 143 14.30 0.89 1.20
C ILE A 143 14.77 0.64 2.64
N SER A 144 13.88 0.20 3.54
CA SER A 144 14.26 -0.18 4.91
C SER A 144 15.34 -1.28 4.93
N CYS A 145 15.16 -2.31 4.10
CA CYS A 145 16.15 -3.38 3.95
C CYS A 145 17.51 -2.84 3.51
N ILE A 146 17.53 -1.97 2.50
CA ILE A 146 18.76 -1.33 2.01
C ILE A 146 19.44 -0.52 3.12
N TYR A 147 18.69 0.31 3.84
CA TYR A 147 19.27 1.09 4.95
C TYR A 147 19.82 0.20 6.07
N SER A 148 19.15 -0.90 6.39
CA SER A 148 19.67 -1.88 7.35
C SER A 148 20.99 -2.48 6.86
N LEU A 149 21.07 -2.91 5.60
CA LEU A 149 22.31 -3.43 5.01
C LEU A 149 23.46 -2.41 5.03
N LEU A 150 23.14 -1.11 4.85
CA LEU A 150 24.10 -0.01 4.93
C LEU A 150 24.46 0.39 6.38
N GLY A 151 23.88 -0.25 7.39
CA GLY A 151 24.10 0.09 8.80
C GLY A 151 23.43 1.38 9.26
N LYS A 152 22.56 1.96 8.43
CA LYS A 152 21.79 3.18 8.69
C LYS A 152 20.50 2.82 9.44
N ILE A 153 20.66 2.51 10.73
CA ILE A 153 19.62 1.91 11.56
C ILE A 153 18.39 2.81 11.74
N SER A 154 18.59 4.12 11.93
CA SER A 154 17.50 5.06 12.17
C SER A 154 16.60 5.17 10.94
N GLU A 155 17.22 5.33 9.76
CA GLU A 155 16.53 5.41 8.48
C GLU A 155 15.86 4.09 8.13
N SER A 156 16.52 2.96 8.42
CA SER A 156 15.91 1.64 8.24
C SER A 156 14.64 1.49 9.06
N PHE A 157 14.66 1.89 10.33
CA PHE A 157 13.49 1.83 11.20
C PHE A 157 12.35 2.72 10.70
N ASP A 158 12.65 3.99 10.37
CA ASP A 158 11.66 4.95 9.86
C ASP A 158 10.98 4.43 8.58
N TYR A 159 11.75 3.90 7.64
CA TYR A 159 11.20 3.34 6.42
C TYR A 159 10.37 2.08 6.64
N LEU A 160 10.71 1.26 7.64
CA LEU A 160 9.88 0.11 8.00
C LEU A 160 8.55 0.54 8.60
N GLU A 161 8.56 1.57 9.45
CA GLU A 161 7.34 2.17 9.97
C GLU A 161 6.46 2.71 8.84
N ARG A 162 7.03 3.46 7.89
CA ARG A 162 6.31 3.94 6.70
C ARG A 162 5.75 2.79 5.86
N ALA A 163 6.48 1.68 5.71
CA ALA A 163 6.00 0.50 5.01
C ALA A 163 4.74 -0.07 5.68
N ILE A 164 4.78 -0.23 7.01
CA ILE A 164 3.68 -0.76 7.80
C ILE A 164 2.48 0.19 7.79
N ASP A 165 2.72 1.50 7.86
CA ASP A 165 1.67 2.52 7.78
C ASP A 165 1.01 2.57 6.39
N ARG A 166 1.74 2.17 5.34
CA ARG A 166 1.18 1.92 4.00
C ARG A 166 0.60 0.52 3.84
N GLY A 167 0.53 -0.29 4.89
CA GLY A 167 -0.13 -1.59 4.87
C GLY A 167 0.79 -2.77 4.66
N TYR A 168 2.12 -2.64 4.72
CA TYR A 168 3.00 -3.81 4.73
C TYR A 168 2.70 -4.67 5.96
N ASN A 169 2.34 -5.94 5.76
CA ASN A 169 1.79 -6.79 6.82
C ASN A 169 2.45 -8.17 6.93
N ASN A 170 3.53 -8.42 6.18
CA ASN A 170 4.22 -9.70 6.23
C ASN A 170 5.15 -9.74 7.46
N LYS A 171 4.55 -9.99 8.62
CA LYS A 171 5.25 -10.09 9.91
C LYS A 171 6.38 -11.13 9.89
N SER A 172 6.13 -12.29 9.30
CA SER A 172 7.11 -13.38 9.19
C SER A 172 8.35 -12.93 8.40
N GLN A 173 8.16 -12.17 7.32
CA GLN A 173 9.27 -11.59 6.57
C GLN A 173 10.05 -10.59 7.44
N ILE A 174 9.38 -9.68 8.16
CA ILE A 174 10.06 -8.73 9.05
C ILE A 174 10.91 -9.45 10.11
N GLU A 175 10.41 -10.56 10.67
CA GLU A 175 11.10 -11.36 11.69
C GLU A 175 12.34 -12.08 11.16
N SER A 176 12.29 -12.57 9.91
CA SER A 176 13.27 -13.52 9.39
C SER A 176 14.18 -12.98 8.28
N ASP A 177 13.83 -11.89 7.60
CA ASP A 177 14.57 -11.36 6.45
C ASP A 177 15.98 -10.95 6.86
N SER A 178 17.00 -11.60 6.30
CA SER A 178 18.40 -11.35 6.63
C SER A 178 18.84 -9.91 6.33
N ASN A 179 18.16 -9.23 5.40
CA ASN A 179 18.47 -7.84 5.04
C ASN A 179 18.13 -6.87 6.17
N LEU A 180 17.21 -7.23 7.06
CA LEU A 180 16.85 -6.46 8.26
C LEU A 180 17.64 -6.88 9.52
N SER A 181 18.65 -7.75 9.39
CA SER A 181 19.41 -8.26 10.55
C SER A 181 20.07 -7.14 11.38
N ASN A 182 20.72 -6.18 10.73
CA ASN A 182 21.34 -5.04 11.41
C ASN A 182 20.31 -4.22 12.19
N LEU A 183 19.15 -3.94 11.57
CA LEU A 183 18.03 -3.30 12.27
C LEU A 183 17.59 -4.11 13.49
N ARG A 184 17.30 -5.41 13.33
CA ARG A 184 16.79 -6.26 14.42
C ARG A 184 17.75 -6.41 15.59
N MET A 185 19.07 -6.38 15.34
CA MET A 185 20.08 -6.47 16.41
C MET A 185 20.24 -5.16 17.19
N SER A 186 19.79 -4.03 16.64
CA SER A 186 19.95 -2.71 17.23
C SER A 186 19.15 -2.51 18.52
N PHE A 187 19.58 -1.56 19.34
CA PHE A 187 18.82 -1.12 20.51
C PHE A 187 17.46 -0.50 20.12
N LEU A 188 17.43 0.26 19.01
CA LEU A 188 16.22 0.91 18.50
C LEU A 188 15.11 -0.10 18.21
N TRP A 189 15.45 -1.22 17.56
CA TRP A 189 14.50 -2.30 17.33
C TRP A 189 14.00 -2.94 18.62
N LYS A 190 14.93 -3.36 19.50
CA LYS A 190 14.59 -4.03 20.77
C LYS A 190 13.65 -3.19 21.65
N LYS A 191 13.77 -1.86 21.59
CA LYS A 191 12.88 -0.93 22.30
C LYS A 191 11.47 -0.85 21.69
N ASN A 192 11.33 -1.02 20.37
CA ASN A 192 10.11 -0.70 19.63
C ASN A 192 9.47 -1.89 18.89
N GLU A 193 10.01 -3.10 18.99
CA GLU A 193 9.52 -4.28 18.27
C GLU A 193 8.02 -4.55 18.50
N THR A 194 7.56 -4.51 19.75
CA THR A 194 6.14 -4.69 20.08
C THR A 194 5.27 -3.62 19.45
N TYR A 195 5.74 -2.36 19.42
CA TYR A 195 5.04 -1.25 18.77
C TYR A 195 4.90 -1.51 17.27
N ILE A 196 5.99 -1.87 16.60
CA ILE A 196 6.02 -2.19 15.16
C ILE A 196 5.01 -3.30 14.84
N TYR A 197 5.01 -4.40 15.59
CA TYR A 197 4.06 -5.50 15.34
C TYR A 197 2.61 -5.13 15.66
N SER A 198 2.36 -4.32 16.69
CA SER A 198 1.01 -3.84 17.01
C SER A 198 0.42 -2.96 15.90
N LYS A 199 1.28 -2.31 15.11
CA LYS A 199 0.90 -1.52 13.94
C LYS A 199 0.67 -2.34 12.68
N ILE A 200 0.91 -3.65 12.64
CA ILE A 200 0.63 -4.41 11.41
C ILE A 200 -0.89 -4.55 11.20
N LEU A 201 -1.41 -4.02 10.09
CA LEU A 201 -2.81 -4.20 9.69
C LEU A 201 -3.02 -5.60 9.12
N ASN A 202 -3.98 -6.33 9.68
CA ASN A 202 -4.45 -7.59 9.11
C ASN A 202 -5.91 -7.44 8.72
N PHE A 203 -6.15 -7.35 7.41
CA PHE A 203 -7.49 -7.20 6.87
C PHE A 203 -8.13 -8.57 6.66
N THR A 204 -9.32 -8.74 7.23
CA THR A 204 -10.17 -9.92 7.09
C THR A 204 -11.58 -9.47 6.73
N ASN A 205 -12.40 -10.39 6.21
CA ASN A 205 -13.81 -10.08 5.95
C ASN A 205 -14.56 -9.66 7.24
N GLU A 206 -14.11 -10.12 8.41
CA GLU A 206 -14.72 -9.71 9.69
C GLU A 206 -14.26 -8.33 10.14
N SER A 207 -12.97 -8.03 10.01
CA SER A 207 -12.38 -6.76 10.47
C SER A 207 -12.76 -5.55 9.62
N LEU A 208 -13.25 -5.78 8.39
CA LEU A 208 -13.65 -4.73 7.45
C LEU A 208 -15.16 -4.48 7.42
N VAL A 209 -15.97 -5.19 8.20
CA VAL A 209 -17.41 -4.90 8.29
C VAL A 209 -17.60 -3.46 8.77
N GLY A 210 -18.27 -2.62 7.98
CA GLY A 210 -18.40 -1.20 8.30
C GLY A 210 -18.79 -0.34 7.10
N ALA A 211 -18.42 0.94 7.16
CA ALA A 211 -18.55 1.89 6.07
C ALA A 211 -17.18 2.36 5.60
N LEU A 212 -16.98 2.40 4.30
CA LEU A 212 -15.81 2.95 3.64
C LEU A 212 -16.26 4.15 2.81
N ASN A 213 -15.84 5.34 3.21
CA ASN A 213 -16.16 6.57 2.50
C ASN A 213 -14.98 6.98 1.65
N TYR A 214 -15.22 7.39 0.41
CA TYR A 214 -14.23 8.01 -0.44
C TYR A 214 -14.55 9.50 -0.57
N TYR A 215 -13.52 10.32 -0.37
CA TYR A 215 -13.58 11.76 -0.55
C TYR A 215 -12.60 12.14 -1.66
N GLY A 216 -13.11 12.64 -2.78
CA GLY A 216 -12.34 13.32 -3.82
C GLY A 216 -12.67 14.83 -3.86
N PRO A 217 -12.01 15.61 -4.74
CA PRO A 217 -12.15 17.07 -4.77
C PRO A 217 -13.55 17.51 -5.20
N SER A 218 -14.16 16.74 -6.11
CA SER A 218 -15.44 17.05 -6.76
C SER A 218 -16.43 15.91 -6.70
N TRP A 219 -16.14 14.82 -5.98
CA TRP A 219 -17.08 13.71 -5.80
C TRP A 219 -16.68 12.90 -4.57
N GLY A 220 -17.64 12.14 -4.05
CA GLY A 220 -17.37 11.18 -2.99
C GLY A 220 -18.38 10.05 -3.04
N SER A 221 -18.09 8.99 -2.31
CA SER A 221 -18.97 7.84 -2.23
C SER A 221 -18.95 7.22 -0.84
N ALA A 222 -20.03 6.53 -0.50
CA ALA A 222 -20.13 5.74 0.72
C ALA A 222 -20.40 4.29 0.33
N THR A 223 -19.51 3.39 0.75
CA THR A 223 -19.64 1.95 0.55
C THR A 223 -19.87 1.23 1.88
N LEU A 224 -20.95 0.47 2.00
CA LEU A 224 -21.21 -0.42 3.11
C LEU A 224 -20.60 -1.80 2.84
N LEU A 225 -19.85 -2.31 3.80
CA LEU A 225 -19.26 -3.64 3.80
C LEU A 225 -20.00 -4.49 4.84
N CYS A 226 -20.95 -5.32 4.41
CA CYS A 226 -21.78 -6.12 5.31
C CYS A 226 -21.11 -7.46 5.68
N LYS A 227 -21.47 -8.01 6.84
CA LYS A 227 -20.91 -9.29 7.33
C LYS A 227 -21.26 -10.50 6.46
N ASN A 228 -22.38 -10.46 5.76
CA ASN A 228 -22.80 -11.47 4.78
C ASN A 228 -22.14 -11.27 3.40
N GLU A 229 -21.07 -10.48 3.33
CA GLU A 229 -20.33 -10.16 2.10
C GLU A 229 -21.11 -9.33 1.08
N ASN A 230 -22.34 -8.88 1.40
CA ASN A 230 -23.06 -7.92 0.57
C ASN A 230 -22.39 -6.54 0.66
N SER A 231 -22.39 -5.83 -0.45
CA SER A 231 -21.86 -4.47 -0.55
C SER A 231 -22.89 -3.54 -1.17
N PHE A 232 -22.91 -2.31 -0.67
CA PHE A 232 -23.78 -1.25 -1.17
C PHE A 232 -22.96 0.03 -1.32
N SER A 233 -22.87 0.58 -2.53
CA SER A 233 -22.14 1.83 -2.77
C SER A 233 -23.06 2.89 -3.34
N MET A 234 -22.99 4.09 -2.77
CA MET A 234 -23.73 5.26 -3.24
C MET A 234 -22.75 6.40 -3.48
N ASP A 235 -22.83 7.01 -4.65
CA ASP A 235 -22.11 8.24 -4.95
C ASP A 235 -22.89 9.44 -4.41
N TRP A 236 -22.18 10.46 -3.95
CA TRP A 236 -22.79 11.68 -3.38
C TRP A 236 -23.16 12.73 -4.45
N CYS A 237 -22.93 12.44 -5.73
CA CYS A 237 -23.25 13.33 -6.85
C CYS A 237 -24.76 13.33 -7.14
N GLN A 238 -25.37 14.50 -7.36
CA GLN A 238 -26.78 14.71 -7.00
C GLN A 238 -27.79 14.81 -8.14
N GLU A 239 -27.39 14.74 -9.42
CA GLU A 239 -28.38 14.73 -10.52
C GLU A 239 -29.31 13.50 -10.46
N LYS A 240 -28.76 12.38 -10.01
CA LYS A 240 -29.45 11.11 -9.77
C LYS A 240 -28.87 10.46 -8.53
N LYS A 241 -29.73 9.78 -7.76
CA LYS A 241 -29.28 8.93 -6.66
C LYS A 241 -29.07 7.53 -7.21
N GLU A 242 -27.84 7.04 -7.16
CA GLU A 242 -27.48 5.70 -7.62
C GLU A 242 -26.99 4.86 -6.45
N LEU A 243 -27.52 3.64 -6.35
CA LEU A 243 -27.08 2.63 -5.40
C LEU A 243 -26.59 1.40 -6.17
N LEU A 244 -25.29 1.13 -6.09
CA LEU A 244 -24.70 -0.12 -6.54
C LEU A 244 -24.89 -1.19 -5.47
N ILE A 245 -25.32 -2.37 -5.88
CA ILE A 245 -25.53 -3.53 -5.01
C ILE A 245 -24.68 -4.66 -5.54
N GLY A 246 -23.94 -5.31 -4.65
CA GLY A 246 -23.02 -6.36 -5.05
C GLY A 246 -22.51 -7.18 -3.87
N THR A 247 -21.36 -7.79 -4.09
CA THR A 247 -20.59 -8.46 -3.04
C THR A 247 -19.18 -7.90 -2.94
N TRP A 248 -18.54 -8.08 -1.80
CA TRP A 248 -17.15 -7.69 -1.59
C TRP A 248 -16.34 -8.83 -0.97
N LYS A 249 -15.04 -8.89 -1.26
CA LYS A 249 -14.10 -9.86 -0.68
C LYS A 249 -12.70 -9.29 -0.57
N ILE A 250 -11.89 -9.89 0.31
CA ILE A 250 -10.44 -9.67 0.31
C ILE A 250 -9.77 -10.76 -0.51
N GLU A 251 -9.09 -10.35 -1.58
CA GLU A 251 -8.30 -11.21 -2.47
C GLU A 251 -6.92 -10.58 -2.65
N ASP A 252 -5.85 -11.36 -2.52
CA ASP A 252 -4.48 -10.87 -2.64
C ASP A 252 -4.18 -9.61 -1.81
N ASN A 253 -4.74 -9.55 -0.59
CA ASN A 253 -4.71 -8.40 0.34
C ASN A 253 -5.37 -7.10 -0.17
N SER A 254 -6.13 -7.15 -1.26
CA SER A 254 -6.89 -6.03 -1.81
C SER A 254 -8.39 -6.25 -1.61
N LEU A 255 -9.15 -5.16 -1.50
CA LEU A 255 -10.61 -5.21 -1.36
C LEU A 255 -11.24 -5.16 -2.74
N HIS A 256 -11.95 -6.24 -3.09
CA HIS A 256 -12.54 -6.47 -4.41
C HIS A 256 -14.06 -6.32 -4.34
N PHE A 257 -14.63 -5.64 -5.34
CA PHE A 257 -16.07 -5.42 -5.47
C PHE A 257 -16.64 -6.06 -6.74
N TYR A 258 -17.78 -6.75 -6.57
CA TYR A 258 -18.51 -7.42 -7.64
C TYR A 258 -19.94 -6.89 -7.65
N TRP A 259 -20.15 -5.79 -8.37
CA TRP A 259 -21.47 -5.16 -8.51
C TRP A 259 -22.37 -5.99 -9.42
N LYS A 260 -23.59 -6.23 -8.97
CA LYS A 260 -24.60 -7.08 -9.63
C LYS A 260 -25.77 -6.29 -10.18
N SER A 261 -26.18 -5.26 -9.46
CA SER A 261 -27.31 -4.43 -9.85
C SER A 261 -27.08 -2.98 -9.48
N LYS A 262 -27.78 -2.09 -10.18
CA LYS A 262 -27.82 -0.68 -9.91
C LYS A 262 -29.27 -0.23 -9.74
N CYS A 263 -29.55 0.47 -8.66
CA CYS A 263 -30.84 1.09 -8.40
C CYS A 263 -30.73 2.61 -8.54
N GLU A 264 -31.75 3.23 -9.12
CA GLU A 264 -31.70 4.66 -9.46
C GLU A 264 -32.95 5.40 -8.96
N ALA A 265 -32.77 6.65 -8.52
CA ALA A 265 -33.84 7.64 -8.48
C ALA A 265 -33.40 8.92 -9.17
N ILE A 266 -34.31 9.51 -9.94
CA ILE A 266 -34.05 10.71 -10.76
C ILE A 266 -34.75 11.90 -10.12
N GLY A 267 -34.07 13.04 -10.06
CA GLY A 267 -34.64 14.28 -9.57
C GLY A 267 -35.85 14.72 -10.40
N THR A 268 -36.87 15.27 -9.73
CA THR A 268 -38.09 15.76 -10.39
C THR A 268 -38.38 17.20 -10.02
N GLY A 269 -38.82 17.99 -11.01
CA GLY A 269 -39.13 19.41 -10.84
C GLY A 269 -37.94 20.31 -11.17
N ASN A 270 -37.96 21.54 -10.63
CA ASN A 270 -36.84 22.47 -10.79
C ASN A 270 -35.73 22.15 -9.79
N PRO A 271 -34.46 22.22 -10.19
CA PRO A 271 -33.35 22.07 -9.26
C PRO A 271 -33.38 23.19 -8.22
N VAL A 272 -33.12 22.81 -6.97
CA VAL A 272 -33.03 23.75 -5.84
C VAL A 272 -31.63 24.32 -5.68
N GLU A 273 -30.62 23.60 -6.18
CA GLU A 273 -29.21 23.98 -6.11
C GLU A 273 -28.46 23.38 -7.29
N LYS A 274 -27.42 24.08 -7.76
CA LYS A 274 -26.49 23.56 -8.76
C LYS A 274 -25.16 23.30 -8.07
N SER A 275 -24.66 22.07 -8.18
CA SER A 275 -23.33 21.69 -7.69
C SER A 275 -22.41 21.35 -8.86
N GLU A 276 -21.10 21.29 -8.62
CA GLU A 276 -20.15 20.77 -9.61
C GLU A 276 -20.48 19.33 -10.04
N CYS A 277 -21.16 18.59 -9.17
CA CYS A 277 -21.55 17.20 -9.34
C CYS A 277 -22.94 17.02 -10.00
N GLY A 278 -23.58 18.12 -10.42
CA GLY A 278 -24.91 18.11 -11.01
C GLY A 278 -25.97 18.86 -10.20
N ASP A 279 -27.18 18.88 -10.76
CA ASP A 279 -28.34 19.56 -10.22
C ASP A 279 -28.94 18.80 -9.02
N ILE A 280 -29.25 19.52 -7.94
CA ILE A 280 -29.86 18.98 -6.72
C ILE A 280 -31.36 19.23 -6.76
N TYR A 281 -32.17 18.22 -6.45
CA TYR A 281 -33.63 18.30 -6.50
C TYR A 281 -34.24 18.13 -5.10
N LYS A 282 -35.41 18.75 -4.89
CA LYS A 282 -36.18 18.57 -3.65
C LYS A 282 -36.79 17.16 -3.55
N GLU A 283 -37.17 16.60 -4.68
CA GLU A 283 -37.86 15.31 -4.79
C GLU A 283 -37.17 14.44 -5.83
N TYR A 284 -37.09 13.14 -5.54
CA TYR A 284 -36.53 12.13 -6.43
C TYR A 284 -37.52 10.99 -6.62
N GLN A 285 -37.73 10.59 -7.87
CA GLN A 285 -38.58 9.48 -8.25
C GLN A 285 -37.75 8.23 -8.47
N PHE A 286 -37.98 7.19 -7.66
CA PHE A 286 -37.37 5.86 -7.84
C PHE A 286 -37.75 5.26 -9.20
N LYS A 287 -36.75 4.81 -9.96
CA LYS A 287 -36.90 4.23 -11.30
C LYS A 287 -36.79 2.70 -11.30
N GLY A 288 -36.44 2.11 -10.17
CA GLY A 288 -36.22 0.68 -10.04
C GLY A 288 -34.74 0.33 -10.04
N CYS A 289 -34.48 -0.97 -10.17
CA CYS A 289 -33.16 -1.54 -10.20
C CYS A 289 -32.96 -2.30 -11.51
N THR A 290 -31.75 -2.23 -12.05
CA THR A 290 -31.34 -2.94 -13.26
C THR A 290 -30.14 -3.82 -12.96
N ASP A 291 -30.11 -5.01 -13.54
CA ASP A 291 -28.95 -5.89 -13.45
C ASP A 291 -27.82 -5.32 -14.30
N ILE A 292 -26.62 -5.28 -13.73
CA ILE A 292 -25.41 -4.92 -14.44
C ILE A 292 -24.90 -6.22 -15.06
N SER A 293 -24.95 -6.33 -16.39
CA SER A 293 -24.57 -7.56 -17.08
C SER A 293 -23.11 -7.93 -16.79
N GLU A 294 -22.94 -9.12 -16.20
CA GLU A 294 -21.71 -9.81 -15.78
C GLU A 294 -21.17 -9.43 -14.40
N ASN A 295 -21.01 -10.45 -13.53
CA ASN A 295 -20.24 -10.45 -12.27
C ASN A 295 -18.74 -10.20 -12.53
N LYS A 296 -18.40 -9.11 -13.22
CA LYS A 296 -17.02 -8.69 -13.43
C LYS A 296 -16.55 -7.91 -12.21
N LEU A 297 -15.26 -8.05 -11.92
CA LEU A 297 -14.58 -7.22 -10.93
C LEU A 297 -14.70 -5.77 -11.37
N ASN A 298 -15.47 -4.99 -10.63
CA ASN A 298 -15.87 -3.64 -11.02
C ASN A 298 -15.34 -2.57 -10.06
N GLY A 299 -14.46 -2.96 -9.13
CA GLY A 299 -13.72 -2.06 -8.24
C GLY A 299 -12.69 -2.84 -7.44
N ILE A 300 -11.49 -2.26 -7.31
CA ILE A 300 -10.41 -2.78 -6.46
C ILE A 300 -9.91 -1.60 -5.62
N ILE A 301 -9.78 -1.81 -4.33
CA ILE A 301 -9.04 -0.92 -3.45
C ILE A 301 -7.81 -1.68 -3.01
N SER A 302 -6.64 -1.18 -3.40
CA SER A 302 -5.38 -1.80 -3.05
C SER A 302 -5.21 -1.82 -1.54
N LYS A 303 -4.43 -2.79 -1.05
CA LYS A 303 -3.99 -2.85 0.34
C LYS A 303 -3.47 -1.51 0.88
N SER A 304 -2.73 -0.81 0.04
CA SER A 304 -2.09 0.47 0.37
C SER A 304 -3.09 1.60 0.53
N GLU A 305 -4.10 1.67 -0.33
CA GLU A 305 -5.21 2.62 -0.19
C GLU A 305 -6.07 2.27 1.01
N LEU A 306 -6.33 0.98 1.24
CA LEU A 306 -7.10 0.51 2.37
C LEU A 306 -6.40 0.84 3.70
N ALA A 307 -5.08 0.72 3.78
CA ALA A 307 -4.31 1.11 4.98
C ALA A 307 -4.49 2.59 5.35
N LEU A 308 -4.55 3.47 4.35
CA LEU A 308 -4.79 4.91 4.56
C LEU A 308 -6.21 5.18 5.10
N ALA A 309 -7.16 4.29 4.82
CA ALA A 309 -8.53 4.40 5.31
C ALA A 309 -8.65 4.30 6.83
N PHE A 310 -7.69 3.65 7.49
CA PHE A 310 -7.69 3.45 8.95
C PHE A 310 -7.06 4.62 9.72
N GLY A 311 -7.06 5.83 9.15
CA GLY A 311 -6.67 7.05 9.86
C GLY A 311 -5.19 7.15 10.19
N ARG A 312 -4.33 6.38 9.51
CA ARG A 312 -2.89 6.48 9.70
C ARG A 312 -2.40 7.79 9.10
N GLU A 313 -1.80 8.63 9.95
CA GLU A 313 -1.00 9.75 9.47
C GLU A 313 0.20 9.18 8.71
N TYR A 314 0.23 9.43 7.41
CA TYR A 314 1.36 9.03 6.59
C TYR A 314 2.37 10.18 6.53
N LYS A 315 3.54 9.97 7.14
CA LYS A 315 4.71 10.85 7.03
C LYS A 315 5.27 10.79 5.61
N GLY A 316 4.77 11.64 4.72
CA GLY A 316 5.22 11.72 3.33
C GLY A 316 4.27 12.44 2.38
N MET A 317 3.13 12.96 2.86
CA MET A 317 2.41 14.03 2.16
C MET A 317 3.09 15.38 2.49
N GLU A 318 4.26 15.63 1.88
CA GLU A 318 4.76 17.00 1.75
C GLU A 318 4.02 17.66 0.58
N GLY A 319 2.87 18.26 0.89
CA GLY A 319 2.00 18.90 -0.11
C GLY A 319 0.55 18.86 0.35
N GLY A 320 0.08 19.95 0.98
CA GLY A 320 -1.17 20.00 1.73
C GLY A 320 -2.44 20.05 0.89
N GLU A 321 -2.63 19.14 -0.06
CA GLU A 321 -3.90 19.03 -0.79
C GLU A 321 -4.58 17.69 -0.49
N MET A 322 -5.77 17.78 0.11
CA MET A 322 -6.72 16.71 0.39
C MET A 322 -7.31 16.15 -0.92
N GLU A 323 -6.49 15.65 -1.85
CA GLU A 323 -7.05 15.32 -3.16
C GLU A 323 -7.90 14.05 -3.11
N PHE A 324 -7.47 12.96 -2.46
CA PHE A 324 -8.26 11.74 -2.41
C PHE A 324 -8.02 10.96 -1.13
N ARG A 325 -9.09 10.61 -0.40
CA ARG A 325 -8.95 9.82 0.83
C ARG A 325 -10.11 8.86 1.03
N TYR A 326 -9.76 7.59 1.26
CA TYR A 326 -10.68 6.65 1.89
C TYR A 326 -10.70 6.89 3.40
N VAL A 327 -11.86 6.75 4.03
CA VAL A 327 -12.05 6.78 5.49
C VAL A 327 -12.92 5.61 5.88
N TYR A 328 -12.35 4.70 6.68
CA TYR A 328 -13.08 3.56 7.21
C TYR A 328 -13.72 3.90 8.56
N LYS A 329 -14.95 3.44 8.75
CA LYS A 329 -15.70 3.55 9.98
C LYS A 329 -16.32 2.22 10.35
N ASN A 330 -16.01 1.74 11.55
CA ASN A 330 -16.66 0.57 12.12
C ASN A 330 -18.10 0.93 12.53
N LEU A 331 -19.06 0.12 12.11
CA LEU A 331 -20.47 0.29 12.45
C LEU A 331 -20.86 -0.68 13.57
N LYS A 332 -21.18 -0.12 14.75
CA LYS A 332 -21.65 -0.90 15.91
C LYS A 332 -22.95 -1.66 15.62
N VAL A 333 -23.79 -1.09 14.77
CA VAL A 333 -25.08 -1.66 14.35
C VAL A 333 -25.09 -1.68 12.82
N GLN A 334 -25.38 -2.84 12.24
CA GLN A 334 -25.47 -2.93 10.79
C GLN A 334 -26.74 -2.24 10.30
N PRO A 335 -26.63 -1.45 9.22
CA PRO A 335 -27.79 -0.81 8.62
C PRO A 335 -28.70 -1.85 7.96
N MET A 336 -29.97 -1.50 7.74
CA MET A 336 -30.98 -2.43 7.19
C MET A 336 -30.57 -3.02 5.82
N GLN A 337 -29.75 -2.29 5.07
CA GLN A 337 -29.16 -2.70 3.80
C GLN A 337 -28.40 -4.03 3.94
N CYS A 338 -27.79 -4.29 5.10
CA CYS A 338 -27.04 -5.52 5.33
C CYS A 338 -27.90 -6.76 5.61
N ASN A 339 -29.23 -6.64 5.66
CA ASN A 339 -30.11 -7.80 5.72
C ASN A 339 -29.99 -8.62 4.41
N SER A 340 -30.01 -9.96 4.51
CA SER A 340 -29.83 -10.85 3.34
C SER A 340 -30.85 -10.61 2.23
N ASP A 341 -32.07 -10.24 2.63
CA ASP A 341 -33.22 -10.11 1.72
C ASP A 341 -33.49 -8.65 1.36
N PHE A 342 -32.55 -7.74 1.70
CA PHE A 342 -32.70 -6.33 1.38
C PHE A 342 -32.64 -6.12 -0.13
N TYR A 343 -33.66 -5.43 -0.65
CA TYR A 343 -33.73 -4.97 -2.03
C TYR A 343 -34.46 -3.62 -2.06
N PRO A 344 -33.89 -2.56 -2.65
CA PRO A 344 -34.51 -1.25 -2.66
C PRO A 344 -35.86 -1.23 -3.37
N LYS A 345 -36.86 -0.57 -2.75
CA LYS A 345 -38.22 -0.41 -3.30
C LYS A 345 -38.65 1.06 -3.40
N SER A 346 -37.86 1.96 -2.83
CA SER A 346 -38.19 3.38 -2.71
C SER A 346 -36.93 4.24 -2.78
N THR A 347 -37.12 5.55 -2.95
CA THR A 347 -36.05 6.55 -2.89
C THR A 347 -35.35 6.53 -1.52
N GLN A 348 -36.06 6.23 -0.44
CA GLN A 348 -35.47 6.14 0.91
C GLN A 348 -34.52 4.96 1.05
N ASP A 349 -34.77 3.86 0.33
CA ASP A 349 -33.93 2.65 0.42
C ASP A 349 -32.58 2.81 -0.28
N ILE A 350 -32.50 3.68 -1.30
CA ILE A 350 -31.25 3.96 -2.01
C ILE A 350 -30.38 4.99 -1.29
N GLU A 351 -30.94 5.73 -0.34
CA GLU A 351 -30.19 6.61 0.54
C GLU A 351 -29.47 5.74 1.59
N ILE A 352 -28.22 5.37 1.29
CA ILE A 352 -27.30 5.04 2.37
C ILE A 352 -27.13 6.35 3.12
N LEU A 353 -27.85 6.52 4.24
CA LEU A 353 -27.69 7.64 5.17
C LEU A 353 -26.21 7.97 5.24
N LYS A 354 -25.82 9.25 5.21
CA LYS A 354 -24.44 9.68 5.40
C LYS A 354 -23.89 9.03 6.66
N VAL A 355 -23.34 7.82 6.53
CA VAL A 355 -22.86 7.03 7.66
C VAL A 355 -21.65 7.75 8.28
N ALA A 356 -21.11 8.72 7.54
CA ALA A 356 -20.03 9.62 7.86
C ALA A 356 -20.40 10.88 8.68
N GLU A 357 -21.68 11.23 8.90
CA GLU A 357 -22.02 12.46 9.65
C GLU A 357 -22.27 12.28 11.16
N TYR A 358 -22.02 11.08 11.72
CA TYR A 358 -22.17 10.80 13.16
C TYR A 358 -20.90 10.31 13.85
#